data_AF-A0A5F1HZ85-F1
#
_entry.id   AF-A0A5F1HZ85-F1
#
_cell.length_a   1.000
_cell.length_b   1.000
_cell.length_c   1.000
_cell.angle_alpha   90.00
_cell.angle_beta   90.00
_cell.angle_gamma   90.00
#
_symmetry.space_group_name_H-M   'P 1'
#
loop_
_entity.id
_entity.type
_entity.pdbx_description
1 polymer ?
#
loop_
_entity_poly.entity_id
_entity_poly.type
_entity_poly.pdbx_seq_one_letter_code
_entity_poly.pdbx_strand_id
1 'polypeptide(L)'
;MANKNDFKAFALDPNANVMSQAEWEALPALLSGFMAGKASSAQVNKAIRQASFIAASLAQYIANKSGQDVLDDGDLNGFITKMTVAFGKDFQALDATLTALAALATGANKLPYFTGIDTAAQTDLTQVGRDIIGKTDIPSVLTYLGLKTAAQRDVGTGTNQIPDMSSFTSSIGPNGYMKLPGGLMIQWGNFGGNGTSGNSGNYPIPFTSAVYAAFGVISDPVQLPTNTSTTGVNFASMSLTSWGANVSAAGTGTTYRYNYLVIGR
;
A
#
# COMPACT_ATOMS: atom_id res chain seq x y z
N MET A 1 -15.28 35.18 -29.17
CA MET A 1 -16.34 36.08 -29.66
C MET A 1 -17.60 35.77 -28.88
N ALA A 2 -18.46 36.74 -28.57
CA ALA A 2 -19.73 36.47 -27.92
C ALA A 2 -20.69 35.80 -28.92
N ASN A 3 -21.35 34.71 -28.52
CA ASN A 3 -22.31 34.03 -29.39
C ASN A 3 -23.57 34.88 -29.56
N LYS A 4 -24.16 34.80 -30.75
CA LYS A 4 -25.34 35.57 -31.14
C LYS A 4 -26.59 35.06 -30.41
N ASN A 5 -27.43 35.99 -29.97
CA ASN A 5 -28.75 35.72 -29.44
C ASN A 5 -29.76 36.57 -30.24
N ASP A 6 -30.65 35.94 -31.00
CA ASP A 6 -31.64 36.65 -31.81
C ASP A 6 -32.93 36.97 -31.05
N PHE A 7 -33.17 36.37 -29.89
CA PHE A 7 -34.29 36.71 -29.01
C PHE A 7 -33.97 38.01 -28.27
N LYS A 8 -34.60 39.10 -28.70
CA LYS A 8 -34.38 40.45 -28.14
C LYS A 8 -35.50 40.87 -27.21
N ALA A 9 -35.12 41.52 -26.12
CA ALA A 9 -36.07 42.17 -25.24
C ALA A 9 -36.67 43.39 -25.93
N PHE A 10 -38.00 43.52 -25.89
CA PHE A 10 -38.72 44.60 -26.54
C PHE A 10 -38.88 45.81 -25.61
N ALA A 11 -38.84 47.02 -26.19
CA ALA A 11 -39.09 48.29 -25.52
C ALA A 11 -38.18 48.56 -24.30
N LEU A 12 -36.88 48.27 -24.31
CA LEU A 12 -36.01 48.52 -23.14
C LEU A 12 -35.62 49.98 -22.91
N ASP A 13 -35.92 50.88 -23.85
CA ASP A 13 -35.57 52.30 -23.72
C ASP A 13 -36.23 52.92 -22.47
N PRO A 14 -35.50 53.76 -21.70
CA PRO A 14 -36.07 54.45 -20.54
C PRO A 14 -37.34 55.26 -20.86
N ASN A 15 -37.48 55.76 -22.09
CA ASN A 15 -38.62 56.54 -22.57
C ASN A 15 -39.60 55.72 -23.41
N ALA A 16 -39.44 54.39 -23.51
CA ALA A 16 -40.37 53.58 -24.27
C ALA A 16 -41.77 53.62 -23.66
N ASN A 17 -42.78 53.73 -24.53
CA ASN A 17 -44.19 53.81 -24.17
C ASN A 17 -44.69 52.52 -23.51
N VAL A 18 -44.45 52.40 -22.21
CA VAL A 18 -44.77 51.25 -21.37
C VAL A 18 -45.29 51.77 -20.05
N MET A 19 -46.45 51.28 -19.62
CA MET A 19 -47.04 51.71 -18.36
C MET A 19 -46.17 51.34 -17.15
N SER A 20 -46.33 52.07 -16.05
CA SER A 20 -45.55 51.82 -14.83
C SER A 20 -45.88 50.46 -14.23
N GLN A 21 -45.01 49.95 -13.35
CA GLN A 21 -45.26 48.68 -12.66
C GLN A 21 -46.49 48.77 -11.74
N ALA A 22 -46.62 49.87 -10.98
CA ALA A 22 -47.73 50.07 -10.05
C ALA A 22 -49.09 50.11 -10.78
N GLU A 23 -49.18 50.80 -11.92
CA GLU A 23 -50.41 50.84 -12.72
C GLU A 23 -50.71 49.48 -13.37
N TRP A 24 -49.68 48.71 -13.73
CA TRP A 24 -49.86 47.37 -14.33
C TRP A 24 -50.44 46.38 -13.33
N GLU A 25 -49.91 46.37 -12.11
CA GLU A 25 -50.40 45.52 -11.02
C GLU A 25 -51.83 45.88 -10.59
N ALA A 26 -52.22 47.16 -10.72
CA ALA A 26 -53.57 47.62 -10.44
C ALA A 26 -54.56 47.41 -11.60
N LEU A 27 -54.09 47.05 -12.80
CA LEU A 27 -54.93 46.95 -13.99
C LEU A 27 -55.80 45.68 -13.92
N PRO A 28 -57.14 45.77 -13.96
CA PRO A 28 -58.00 44.58 -13.92
C PRO A 28 -57.71 43.57 -15.06
N ALA A 29 -57.31 44.08 -16.23
CA ALA A 29 -56.94 43.28 -17.40
C ALA A 29 -55.66 42.44 -17.20
N LEU A 30 -54.86 42.67 -16.16
CA LEU A 30 -53.75 41.77 -15.79
C LEU A 30 -54.29 40.37 -15.44
N LEU A 31 -55.44 40.31 -14.78
CA LEU A 31 -56.10 39.05 -14.41
C LEU A 31 -57.02 38.55 -15.53
N SER A 32 -57.88 39.42 -16.07
CA SER A 32 -58.93 39.00 -17.01
C SER A 32 -58.48 38.95 -18.47
N GLY A 33 -57.30 39.49 -18.79
CA GLY A 33 -56.94 39.87 -20.14
C GLY A 33 -57.82 41.02 -20.67
N PHE A 34 -57.50 41.49 -21.88
CA PHE A 34 -58.33 42.47 -22.60
C PHE A 34 -59.49 41.76 -23.28
N MET A 35 -60.70 41.87 -22.72
CA MET A 35 -61.88 41.15 -23.23
C MET A 35 -62.66 41.91 -24.31
N ALA A 36 -62.73 43.24 -24.22
CA ALA A 36 -63.43 44.10 -25.17
C ALA A 36 -62.78 45.49 -25.24
N GLY A 37 -62.95 46.19 -26.36
CA GLY A 37 -62.36 47.52 -26.58
C GLY A 37 -60.91 47.47 -27.10
N LYS A 38 -60.23 48.61 -27.06
CA LYS A 38 -58.85 48.76 -27.53
C LYS A 38 -57.89 48.75 -26.32
N ALA A 39 -56.93 47.84 -26.31
CA ALA A 39 -55.82 47.90 -25.35
C ALA A 39 -54.90 49.07 -25.70
N SER A 40 -54.46 49.85 -24.70
CA SER A 40 -53.51 50.93 -24.97
C SER A 40 -52.15 50.35 -25.35
N SER A 41 -51.41 51.03 -26.23
CA SER A 41 -50.08 50.58 -26.64
C SER A 41 -49.12 50.47 -25.44
N ALA A 42 -49.27 51.33 -24.41
CA ALA A 42 -48.50 51.24 -23.17
C ALA A 42 -48.75 49.94 -22.39
N GLN A 43 -50.00 49.47 -22.37
CA GLN A 43 -50.40 48.21 -21.73
C GLN A 43 -49.89 47.00 -22.51
N VAL A 44 -50.08 47.00 -23.84
CA VAL A 44 -49.59 45.91 -24.70
C VAL A 44 -48.07 45.82 -24.66
N ASN A 45 -47.37 46.96 -24.74
CA ASN A 45 -45.91 46.99 -24.66
C ASN A 45 -45.41 46.52 -23.29
N LYS A 46 -46.14 46.76 -22.19
CA LYS A 46 -45.80 46.23 -20.87
C LYS A 46 -45.82 44.70 -20.84
N ALA A 47 -46.89 44.10 -21.34
CA ALA A 47 -47.03 42.65 -21.43
C ALA A 47 -45.91 42.04 -22.30
N ILE A 48 -45.69 42.61 -23.50
CA ILE A 48 -44.65 42.13 -24.44
C ILE A 48 -43.25 42.33 -23.86
N ARG A 49 -42.95 43.47 -23.22
CA ARG A 49 -41.65 43.74 -22.57
C ARG A 49 -41.37 42.69 -21.50
N GLN A 50 -42.32 42.37 -20.62
CA GLN A 50 -42.11 41.37 -19.56
C GLN A 50 -41.79 39.99 -20.14
N ALA A 51 -42.52 39.54 -21.16
CA ALA A 51 -42.28 38.24 -21.79
C ALA A 51 -40.94 38.20 -22.56
N SER A 52 -40.71 39.19 -23.43
CA SER A 52 -39.50 39.25 -24.28
C SER A 52 -38.22 39.47 -23.46
N PHE A 53 -38.28 40.16 -22.33
CA PHE A 53 -37.13 40.33 -21.43
C PHE A 53 -36.64 38.99 -20.86
N ILE A 54 -37.57 38.14 -20.38
CA ILE A 54 -37.22 36.81 -19.87
C ILE A 54 -36.74 35.89 -20.99
N ALA A 55 -37.37 35.93 -22.16
CA ALA A 55 -36.93 35.14 -23.32
C ALA A 55 -35.50 35.51 -23.75
N ALA A 56 -35.21 36.81 -23.86
CA ALA A 56 -33.90 37.30 -24.25
C ALA A 56 -32.81 36.96 -23.23
N SER A 57 -33.11 37.02 -21.93
CA SER A 57 -32.14 36.69 -20.89
C SER A 57 -31.81 35.19 -20.88
N LEU A 58 -32.82 34.32 -21.02
CA LEU A 58 -32.62 32.88 -21.13
C LEU A 58 -31.83 32.50 -22.39
N ALA A 59 -32.22 33.06 -23.54
CA ALA A 59 -31.51 32.81 -24.80
C ALA A 59 -30.05 33.31 -24.74
N GLN A 60 -29.79 34.43 -24.08
CA GLN A 60 -28.43 34.92 -23.87
C GLN A 60 -27.63 33.97 -22.96
N TYR A 61 -28.23 33.47 -21.88
CA TYR A 61 -27.60 32.48 -21.01
C TYR A 61 -27.24 31.21 -21.81
N ILE A 62 -28.17 30.69 -22.61
CA ILE A 62 -27.96 29.51 -23.45
C ILE A 62 -26.84 29.77 -24.46
N ALA A 63 -26.85 30.91 -25.15
CA ALA A 63 -25.81 31.26 -26.11
C ALA A 63 -24.43 31.28 -25.45
N ASN A 64 -24.32 31.93 -24.30
CA ASN A 64 -23.07 32.05 -23.55
C ASN A 64 -22.53 30.69 -23.08
N LYS A 65 -23.40 29.83 -22.53
CA LYS A 65 -22.97 28.57 -21.90
C LYS A 65 -22.83 27.41 -22.89
N SER A 66 -23.72 27.32 -23.87
CA SER A 66 -23.64 26.29 -24.91
C SER A 66 -22.45 26.50 -25.84
N GLY A 67 -21.97 27.74 -26.00
CA GLY A 67 -20.94 28.06 -26.97
C GLY A 67 -21.47 28.22 -28.40
N GLN A 68 -22.80 28.29 -28.58
CA GLN A 68 -23.46 28.33 -29.88
C GLN A 68 -24.40 29.52 -30.01
N ASP A 69 -24.67 29.93 -31.24
CA ASP A 69 -25.67 30.94 -31.53
C ASP A 69 -27.08 30.43 -31.26
N VAL A 70 -27.92 31.28 -30.68
CA VAL A 70 -29.35 31.05 -30.45
C VAL A 70 -30.12 31.92 -31.44
N LEU A 71 -30.57 31.30 -32.54
CA LEU A 71 -31.22 31.95 -33.68
C LEU A 71 -32.74 31.87 -33.57
N ASP A 72 -33.45 32.86 -34.14
CA ASP A 72 -34.90 32.85 -34.29
C ASP A 72 -35.29 32.22 -35.64
N ASP A 73 -35.07 30.91 -35.76
CA ASP A 73 -35.23 30.12 -36.99
C ASP A 73 -36.39 29.11 -36.92
N GLY A 74 -37.09 29.07 -35.79
CA GLY A 74 -38.18 28.12 -35.53
C GLY A 74 -37.72 26.70 -35.17
N ASP A 75 -36.42 26.43 -35.02
CA ASP A 75 -35.91 25.10 -34.63
C ASP A 75 -35.97 24.88 -33.11
N LEU A 76 -37.13 24.43 -32.64
CA LEU A 76 -37.34 24.10 -31.23
C LEU A 76 -36.40 23.00 -30.73
N ASN A 77 -36.13 21.98 -31.54
CA ASN A 77 -35.26 20.86 -31.15
C ASN A 77 -33.80 21.31 -31.02
N GLY A 78 -33.33 22.16 -31.94
CA GLY A 78 -32.03 22.80 -31.86
C GLY A 78 -31.90 23.70 -30.64
N PHE A 79 -32.93 24.49 -30.32
CA PHE A 79 -32.96 25.29 -29.09
C PHE A 79 -32.86 24.43 -27.82
N ILE A 80 -33.66 23.36 -27.72
CA ILE A 80 -33.63 22.41 -26.59
C ILE A 80 -32.24 21.79 -26.46
N THR A 81 -31.63 21.37 -27.57
CA THR A 81 -30.28 20.80 -27.58
C THR A 81 -29.25 21.79 -27.02
N LYS A 82 -29.27 23.05 -27.47
CA LYS A 82 -28.38 24.10 -26.96
C LYS A 82 -28.63 24.37 -25.48
N MET A 83 -29.89 24.36 -25.05
CA MET A 83 -30.27 24.51 -23.64
C MET A 83 -29.73 23.37 -22.77
N THR A 84 -29.85 22.12 -23.20
CA THR A 84 -29.28 20.96 -22.50
C THR A 84 -27.76 21.09 -22.36
N VAL A 85 -27.06 21.49 -23.43
CA VAL A 85 -25.61 21.72 -23.37
C VAL A 85 -25.28 22.86 -22.41
N ALA A 86 -26.03 23.95 -22.44
CA ALA A 86 -25.83 25.10 -21.56
C ALA A 86 -25.98 24.71 -20.08
N PHE A 87 -27.06 24.00 -19.72
CA PHE A 87 -27.24 23.52 -18.35
C PHE A 87 -26.16 22.52 -17.94
N GLY A 88 -25.73 21.63 -18.84
CA GLY A 88 -24.63 20.69 -18.56
C GLY A 88 -23.26 21.33 -18.33
N LYS A 89 -23.09 22.64 -18.56
CA LYS A 89 -21.85 23.37 -18.20
C LYS A 89 -21.84 23.85 -16.75
N ASP A 90 -22.99 24.25 -16.21
CA ASP A 90 -23.08 24.86 -14.88
C ASP A 90 -23.69 23.92 -13.84
N PHE A 91 -24.46 22.92 -14.29
CA PHE A 91 -25.21 22.00 -13.45
C PHE A 91 -24.85 20.57 -13.79
N GLN A 92 -24.68 19.77 -12.75
CA GLN A 92 -24.57 18.32 -12.87
C GLN A 92 -25.97 17.73 -13.06
N ALA A 93 -26.11 16.76 -13.96
CA ALA A 93 -27.34 16.00 -14.10
C ALA A 93 -27.65 15.23 -12.80
N LEU A 94 -28.94 15.02 -12.51
CA LEU A 94 -29.34 14.20 -11.37
C LEU A 94 -28.75 12.81 -11.53
N ASP A 95 -27.93 12.43 -10.55
CA ASP A 95 -27.21 11.16 -10.52
C ASP A 95 -27.31 10.58 -9.11
N ALA A 96 -27.71 9.32 -9.02
CA ALA A 96 -28.00 8.66 -7.74
C ALA A 96 -26.72 8.46 -6.90
N THR A 97 -25.58 8.17 -7.55
CA THR A 97 -24.27 8.05 -6.87
C THR A 97 -23.81 9.40 -6.32
N LEU A 98 -23.93 10.49 -7.09
CA LEU A 98 -23.60 11.83 -6.59
C LEU A 98 -24.55 12.30 -5.50
N THR A 99 -25.82 11.92 -5.58
CA THR A 99 -26.80 12.19 -4.51
C THR A 99 -26.41 11.46 -3.22
N ALA A 100 -26.00 10.20 -3.31
CA ALA A 100 -25.55 9.42 -2.16
C ALA A 100 -24.29 10.01 -1.52
N LEU A 101 -23.31 10.46 -2.32
CA LEU A 101 -22.11 11.13 -1.81
C LEU A 101 -22.42 12.48 -1.18
N ALA A 102 -23.30 13.29 -1.80
CA ALA A 102 -23.70 14.59 -1.29
C ALA A 102 -24.52 14.50 0.01
N ALA A 103 -25.17 13.36 0.26
CA ALA A 103 -25.94 13.11 1.48
C ALA A 103 -25.07 12.72 2.70
N LEU A 104 -23.78 12.42 2.50
CA LEU A 104 -22.88 12.11 3.62
C LEU A 104 -22.66 13.34 4.51
N ALA A 105 -22.79 13.15 5.83
CA ALA A 105 -22.48 14.23 6.76
C ALA A 105 -21.02 14.66 6.62
N THR A 106 -20.77 15.96 6.53
CA THR A 106 -19.41 16.50 6.46
C THR A 106 -18.73 16.41 7.83
N GLY A 107 -17.42 16.21 7.84
CA GLY A 107 -16.65 16.13 9.08
C GLY A 107 -15.17 15.95 8.82
N ALA A 108 -14.34 16.37 9.78
CA ALA A 108 -12.92 16.10 9.74
C ALA A 108 -12.67 14.58 9.79
N ASN A 109 -11.61 14.14 9.12
CA ASN A 109 -11.10 12.76 9.22
C ASN A 109 -12.08 11.67 8.74
N LYS A 110 -13.05 12.01 7.90
CA LYS A 110 -13.99 11.06 7.31
C LYS A 110 -13.47 10.51 5.99
N LEU A 111 -13.70 9.23 5.74
CA LEU A 111 -13.48 8.57 4.45
C LEU A 111 -14.82 8.03 3.93
N PRO A 112 -15.37 8.63 2.86
CA PRO A 112 -16.49 8.06 2.11
C PRO A 112 -16.14 6.71 1.49
N TYR A 113 -17.09 5.78 1.51
CA TYR A 113 -17.00 4.50 0.80
C TYR A 113 -18.39 4.02 0.36
N PHE A 114 -18.45 3.21 -0.70
CA PHE A 114 -19.71 2.64 -1.17
C PHE A 114 -20.06 1.36 -0.43
N THR A 115 -21.34 1.21 -0.09
CA THR A 115 -21.91 0.01 0.56
C THR A 115 -22.76 -0.84 -0.39
N GLY A 116 -22.88 -0.40 -1.65
CA GLY A 116 -23.79 -0.93 -2.67
C GLY A 116 -23.96 0.08 -3.80
N ILE A 117 -24.72 -0.28 -4.83
CA ILE A 117 -25.05 0.62 -5.95
C ILE A 117 -25.81 1.82 -5.40
N ASP A 118 -25.36 3.04 -5.73
CA ASP A 118 -25.98 4.30 -5.31
C ASP A 118 -26.17 4.45 -3.79
N THR A 119 -25.34 3.78 -3.00
CA THR A 119 -25.32 3.93 -1.54
C THR A 119 -23.91 4.19 -1.05
N ALA A 120 -23.75 5.25 -0.27
CA ALA A 120 -22.48 5.61 0.34
C ALA A 120 -22.62 5.69 1.85
N ALA A 121 -21.55 5.32 2.54
CA ALA A 121 -21.36 5.52 3.96
C ALA A 121 -20.02 6.22 4.19
N GLN A 122 -19.71 6.50 5.45
CA GLN A 122 -18.42 7.05 5.84
C GLN A 122 -17.90 6.37 7.09
N THR A 123 -16.57 6.30 7.18
CA THR A 123 -15.86 5.83 8.38
C THR A 123 -14.88 6.91 8.84
N ASP A 124 -14.52 6.87 10.12
CA ASP A 124 -13.43 7.68 10.64
C ASP A 124 -12.07 7.08 10.25
N LEU A 125 -11.16 7.92 9.78
CA LEU A 125 -9.74 7.63 9.72
C LEU A 125 -9.05 8.15 10.98
N THR A 126 -8.23 7.32 11.59
CA THR A 126 -7.32 7.76 12.65
C THR A 126 -6.16 8.57 12.09
N GLN A 127 -5.43 9.29 12.94
CA GLN A 127 -4.18 9.94 12.52
C GLN A 127 -3.21 8.91 11.92
N VAL A 128 -3.13 7.73 12.50
CA VAL A 128 -2.29 6.62 12.00
C VAL A 128 -2.69 6.20 10.59
N GLY A 129 -4.00 6.01 10.34
CA GLY A 129 -4.50 5.68 9.02
C GLY A 129 -4.13 6.74 8.00
N ARG A 130 -4.32 8.02 8.33
CA ARG A 130 -3.95 9.16 7.45
C ARG A 130 -2.44 9.22 7.20
N ASP A 131 -1.63 8.99 8.23
CA ASP A 131 -0.18 9.05 8.11
C ASP A 131 0.38 7.97 7.17
N ILE A 132 -0.21 6.77 7.18
CA ILE A 132 0.20 5.64 6.33
C ILE A 132 -0.23 5.87 4.88
N ILE A 133 -1.52 6.16 4.63
CA ILE A 133 -2.02 6.36 3.26
C ILE A 133 -1.42 7.61 2.60
N GLY A 134 -0.97 8.58 3.39
CA GLY A 134 -0.28 9.77 2.92
C GLY A 134 1.20 9.55 2.57
N LYS A 135 1.77 8.34 2.75
CA LYS A 135 3.15 8.05 2.34
C LYS A 135 3.22 7.75 0.84
N THR A 136 4.27 8.27 0.20
CA THR A 136 4.49 8.14 -1.24
C THR A 136 5.36 6.95 -1.64
N ASP A 137 6.06 6.32 -0.69
CA ASP A 137 6.95 5.20 -0.94
C ASP A 137 7.01 4.21 0.24
N ILE A 138 7.51 3.00 -0.06
CA ILE A 138 7.65 1.92 0.92
C ILE A 138 8.61 2.31 2.06
N PRO A 139 9.81 2.89 1.83
CA PRO A 139 10.71 3.28 2.92
C PRO A 139 10.07 4.21 3.96
N SER A 140 9.22 5.14 3.54
CA SER A 140 8.51 6.05 4.42
C SER A 140 7.45 5.33 5.26
N VAL A 141 6.77 4.32 4.70
CA VAL A 141 5.86 3.45 5.46
C VAL A 141 6.63 2.63 6.49
N LEU A 142 7.74 2.01 6.10
CA LEU A 142 8.59 1.23 7.02
C LEU A 142 9.13 2.09 8.16
N THR A 143 9.57 3.31 7.85
CA THR A 143 10.04 4.27 8.85
C THR A 143 8.93 4.68 9.81
N TYR A 144 7.72 4.94 9.30
CA TYR A 144 6.56 5.27 10.12
C TYR A 144 6.20 4.14 11.09
N LEU A 145 6.27 2.88 10.63
CA LEU A 145 6.03 1.70 11.46
C LEU A 145 7.22 1.36 12.39
N GLY A 146 8.34 2.10 12.31
CA GLY A 146 9.55 1.83 13.09
C GLY A 146 10.29 0.55 12.68
N LEU A 147 10.03 0.04 11.47
CA LEU A 147 10.63 -1.19 10.96
C LEU A 147 12.07 -0.96 10.52
N LYS A 148 12.98 -1.65 11.20
CA LYS A 148 14.43 -1.60 10.92
C LYS A 148 14.82 -2.61 9.83
N THR A 149 16.11 -2.64 9.50
CA THR A 149 16.68 -3.49 8.43
C THR A 149 16.37 -4.97 8.60
N ALA A 150 16.26 -5.48 9.83
CA ALA A 150 15.93 -6.89 10.09
C ALA A 150 14.54 -7.29 9.55
N ALA A 151 13.54 -6.42 9.67
CA ALA A 151 12.18 -6.67 9.15
C ALA A 151 12.11 -6.67 7.61
N GLN A 152 13.21 -6.30 6.94
CA GLN A 152 13.33 -6.23 5.49
C GLN A 152 14.18 -7.37 4.92
N ARG A 153 14.63 -8.31 5.77
CA ARG A 153 15.43 -9.46 5.33
C ARG A 153 14.59 -10.73 5.32
N ASP A 154 14.81 -11.57 4.32
CA ASP A 154 14.22 -12.91 4.28
C ASP A 154 14.89 -13.83 5.30
N VAL A 155 14.13 -14.85 5.73
CA VAL A 155 14.68 -15.96 6.51
C VAL A 155 15.46 -16.89 5.59
N GLY A 156 16.72 -17.19 5.96
CA GLY A 156 17.60 -18.05 5.21
C GLY A 156 19.08 -17.81 5.51
N THR A 157 19.96 -18.55 4.83
CA THR A 157 21.42 -18.50 5.07
C THR A 157 22.21 -17.81 3.95
N GLY A 158 21.53 -17.22 2.97
CA GLY A 158 22.13 -16.47 1.88
C GLY A 158 22.60 -15.07 2.29
N THR A 159 23.28 -14.38 1.37
CA THR A 159 23.65 -12.97 1.57
C THR A 159 22.40 -12.14 1.88
N ASN A 160 22.50 -11.24 2.86
CA ASN A 160 21.41 -10.37 3.28
C ASN A 160 20.17 -11.10 3.86
N GLN A 161 20.32 -12.35 4.32
CA GLN A 161 19.24 -13.09 5.01
C GLN A 161 19.52 -13.25 6.51
N ILE A 162 18.49 -13.61 7.26
CA ILE A 162 18.57 -13.93 8.70
C ILE A 162 18.36 -15.44 8.86
N PRO A 163 19.38 -16.20 9.28
CA PRO A 163 19.22 -17.62 9.57
C PRO A 163 18.24 -17.83 10.73
N ASP A 164 17.30 -18.75 10.57
CA ASP A 164 16.45 -19.21 11.65
C ASP A 164 17.15 -20.26 12.52
N MET A 165 16.45 -20.74 13.56
CA MET A 165 17.00 -21.76 14.45
C MET A 165 17.29 -23.10 13.74
N SER A 166 16.54 -23.43 12.67
CA SER A 166 16.76 -24.68 11.92
C SER A 166 18.15 -24.72 11.26
N SER A 167 18.67 -23.55 10.88
CA SER A 167 20.02 -23.36 10.36
C SER A 167 21.13 -23.68 11.38
N PHE A 168 20.78 -23.78 12.67
CA PHE A 168 21.68 -24.10 13.78
C PHE A 168 21.38 -25.47 14.43
N THR A 169 20.77 -26.40 13.70
CA THR A 169 20.41 -27.73 14.21
C THR A 169 21.62 -28.38 14.94
N SER A 170 21.38 -28.82 16.17
CA SER A 170 22.43 -29.37 17.04
C SER A 170 21.94 -30.55 17.86
N SER A 171 22.88 -31.39 18.31
CA SER A 171 22.67 -32.45 19.30
C SER A 171 23.73 -32.28 20.39
N ILE A 172 23.30 -31.89 21.59
CA ILE A 172 24.18 -31.57 22.72
C ILE A 172 24.31 -32.76 23.65
N GLY A 173 25.20 -33.69 23.30
CA GLY A 173 25.58 -34.84 24.13
C GLY A 173 27.11 -34.99 24.23
N PRO A 174 27.62 -36.01 24.95
CA PRO A 174 29.06 -36.29 25.05
C PRO A 174 29.74 -36.51 23.70
N ASN A 175 28.98 -37.06 22.73
CA ASN A 175 29.29 -37.05 21.30
C ASN A 175 28.19 -36.23 20.62
N GLY A 176 28.52 -35.05 20.12
CA GLY A 176 27.53 -34.06 19.70
C GLY A 176 27.99 -33.23 18.53
N TYR A 177 27.05 -32.45 17.98
CA TYR A 177 27.33 -31.56 16.87
C TYR A 177 26.50 -30.29 16.93
N MET A 178 26.98 -29.26 16.23
CA MET A 178 26.23 -28.07 15.87
C MET A 178 26.50 -27.76 14.39
N LYS A 179 25.43 -27.59 13.62
CA LYS A 179 25.50 -27.01 12.28
C LYS A 179 25.50 -25.49 12.39
N LEU A 180 26.19 -24.82 11.49
CA LEU A 180 26.20 -23.37 11.36
C LEU A 180 25.63 -22.97 10.00
N PRO A 181 25.01 -21.78 9.91
CA PRO A 181 24.64 -21.18 8.64
C PRO A 181 25.83 -21.15 7.68
N GLY A 182 25.60 -21.51 6.41
CA GLY A 182 26.66 -21.66 5.42
C GLY A 182 27.25 -23.08 5.32
N GLY A 183 26.79 -24.01 6.15
CA GLY A 183 27.09 -25.43 6.05
C GLY A 183 28.27 -25.91 6.88
N LEU A 184 29.05 -25.00 7.47
CA LEU A 184 30.08 -25.38 8.43
C LEU A 184 29.45 -26.15 9.61
N MET A 185 30.16 -27.12 10.13
CA MET A 185 29.72 -27.97 11.22
C MET A 185 30.87 -28.15 12.21
N ILE A 186 30.51 -28.08 13.48
CA ILE A 186 31.38 -28.40 14.60
C ILE A 186 30.86 -29.69 15.20
N GLN A 187 31.72 -30.70 15.32
CA GLN A 187 31.40 -31.96 15.97
C GLN A 187 32.40 -32.24 17.07
N TRP A 188 31.95 -32.85 18.15
CA TRP A 188 32.81 -33.26 19.25
C TRP A 188 32.46 -34.66 19.70
N GLY A 189 33.41 -35.25 20.42
CA GLY A 189 33.21 -36.53 21.05
C GLY A 189 34.32 -36.89 21.98
N ASN A 190 34.27 -38.11 22.48
CA ASN A 190 35.32 -38.70 23.29
C ASN A 190 35.66 -40.12 22.80
N PHE A 191 36.88 -40.55 23.07
CA PHE A 191 37.33 -41.91 22.81
C PHE A 191 38.33 -42.39 23.86
N GLY A 192 38.41 -43.70 24.03
CA GLY A 192 39.45 -44.37 24.81
C GLY A 192 40.51 -44.95 23.89
N GLY A 193 41.79 -44.78 24.23
CA GLY A 193 42.89 -45.32 23.43
C GLY A 193 44.18 -45.57 24.21
N ASN A 194 44.99 -46.51 23.72
CA ASN A 194 46.37 -46.71 24.16
C ASN A 194 47.24 -47.04 22.94
N GLY A 195 48.21 -46.17 22.64
CA GLY A 195 49.25 -46.44 21.64
C GLY A 195 49.16 -45.63 20.34
N THR A 196 50.23 -45.75 19.56
CA THR A 196 50.49 -44.97 18.33
C THR A 196 49.76 -45.50 17.10
N SER A 197 48.85 -46.48 17.23
CA SER A 197 48.08 -47.04 16.13
C SER A 197 46.75 -47.66 16.61
N GLY A 198 45.75 -47.73 15.73
CA GLY A 198 44.51 -48.50 15.95
C GLY A 198 43.33 -47.74 16.59
N ASN A 199 43.50 -46.50 17.06
CA ASN A 199 42.37 -45.72 17.58
C ASN A 199 41.57 -45.11 16.43
N SER A 200 40.27 -45.35 16.42
CA SER A 200 39.37 -44.78 15.41
C SER A 200 37.97 -44.59 15.97
N GLY A 201 37.17 -43.77 15.31
CA GLY A 201 35.79 -43.52 15.69
C GLY A 201 35.00 -42.86 14.57
N ASN A 202 33.69 -42.77 14.77
CA ASN A 202 32.77 -42.12 13.84
C ASN A 202 32.40 -40.73 14.34
N TYR A 203 32.17 -39.80 13.42
CA TYR A 203 31.55 -38.52 13.77
C TYR A 203 30.06 -38.73 14.12
N PRO A 204 29.48 -37.93 15.02
CA PRO A 204 28.05 -37.96 15.33
C PRO A 204 27.14 -37.94 14.09
N ILE A 205 27.49 -37.14 13.08
CA ILE A 205 26.90 -37.17 11.75
C ILE A 205 27.99 -37.04 10.68
N PRO A 206 27.75 -37.50 9.43
CA PRO A 206 28.70 -37.28 8.34
C PRO A 206 28.89 -35.79 8.03
N PHE A 207 30.14 -35.39 7.79
CA PHE A 207 30.42 -34.15 7.06
C PHE A 207 29.97 -34.29 5.60
N THR A 208 29.49 -33.21 5.00
CA THR A 208 28.87 -33.23 3.67
C THR A 208 29.87 -33.07 2.52
N SER A 209 31.08 -32.58 2.79
CA SER A 209 32.05 -32.18 1.76
C SER A 209 33.51 -32.34 2.20
N ALA A 210 33.89 -31.95 3.43
CA ALA A 210 35.28 -32.02 3.88
C ALA A 210 35.42 -31.92 5.41
N VAL A 211 36.49 -32.52 5.94
CA VAL A 211 37.01 -32.23 7.29
C VAL A 211 38.16 -31.24 7.15
N TYR A 212 38.10 -30.13 7.87
CA TYR A 212 39.10 -29.07 7.78
C TYR A 212 40.12 -29.13 8.91
N ALA A 213 39.68 -29.41 10.14
CA ALA A 213 40.56 -29.48 11.29
C ALA A 213 40.00 -30.44 12.35
N ALA A 214 40.90 -31.14 13.03
CA ALA A 214 40.57 -31.98 14.18
C ALA A 214 41.58 -31.74 15.30
N PHE A 215 41.06 -31.61 16.51
CA PHE A 215 41.83 -31.34 17.73
C PHE A 215 41.46 -32.39 18.76
N GLY A 216 42.44 -32.90 19.48
CA GLY A 216 42.24 -33.89 20.52
C GLY A 216 43.05 -33.57 21.75
N VAL A 217 42.44 -33.74 22.91
CA VAL A 217 43.05 -33.45 24.22
C VAL A 217 42.76 -34.60 25.17
N ILE A 218 43.70 -34.90 26.05
CA ILE A 218 43.46 -35.84 27.15
C ILE A 218 42.36 -35.29 28.06
N SER A 219 41.46 -36.17 28.51
CA SER A 219 40.28 -35.81 29.32
C SER A 219 40.23 -36.55 30.66
N ASP A 220 41.32 -37.21 31.04
CA ASP A 220 41.41 -37.93 32.31
C ASP A 220 41.81 -37.00 33.46
N PRO A 221 41.16 -37.05 34.63
CA PRO A 221 41.35 -36.06 35.69
C PRO A 221 42.61 -36.29 36.54
N VAL A 222 43.56 -37.15 36.14
CA VAL A 222 44.67 -37.58 37.00
C VAL A 222 46.02 -37.35 36.33
N GLN A 223 46.90 -36.66 37.06
CA GLN A 223 48.32 -36.50 36.74
C GLN A 223 48.95 -37.87 36.47
N LEU A 224 49.61 -37.95 35.32
CA LEU A 224 50.32 -39.14 34.88
C LEU A 224 51.44 -39.50 35.88
N PRO A 225 51.71 -40.80 36.13
CA PRO A 225 52.89 -41.21 36.88
C PRO A 225 54.15 -40.61 36.24
N THR A 226 55.16 -40.34 37.06
CA THR A 226 56.26 -39.35 36.91
C THR A 226 57.23 -39.50 35.71
N ASN A 227 56.83 -40.06 34.58
CA ASN A 227 57.66 -40.21 33.38
C ASN A 227 56.91 -40.61 32.09
N THR A 228 55.57 -40.60 32.07
CA THR A 228 54.80 -41.04 30.90
C THR A 228 53.73 -40.04 30.50
N SER A 229 54.13 -38.88 29.98
CA SER A 229 53.20 -37.82 29.54
C SER A 229 52.64 -38.12 28.14
N THR A 230 51.34 -38.42 28.00
CA THR A 230 50.68 -38.37 26.69
C THR A 230 50.50 -36.93 26.27
N THR A 231 51.38 -36.47 25.38
CA THR A 231 51.53 -35.05 25.00
C THR A 231 50.65 -34.60 23.84
N GLY A 232 49.97 -35.51 23.12
CA GLY A 232 49.08 -35.10 22.02
C GLY A 232 48.28 -36.21 21.35
N VAL A 233 47.23 -35.79 20.65
CA VAL A 233 46.43 -36.60 19.72
C VAL A 233 46.79 -36.17 18.30
N ASN A 234 47.21 -37.12 17.47
CA ASN A 234 47.44 -36.89 16.05
C ASN A 234 46.34 -37.59 15.24
N PHE A 235 45.49 -36.82 14.54
CA PHE A 235 44.50 -37.37 13.62
C PHE A 235 45.18 -37.79 12.30
N ALA A 236 45.52 -39.07 12.20
CA ALA A 236 46.27 -39.64 11.09
C ALA A 236 45.40 -39.97 9.86
N SER A 237 44.09 -40.08 10.03
CA SER A 237 43.14 -40.20 8.93
C SER A 237 41.82 -39.51 9.27
N MET A 238 41.28 -38.77 8.31
CA MET A 238 39.99 -38.09 8.44
C MET A 238 39.21 -38.33 7.15
N SER A 239 38.06 -38.98 7.27
CA SER A 239 37.09 -39.14 6.19
C SER A 239 35.88 -38.25 6.46
N LEU A 240 34.80 -38.37 5.69
CA LEU A 240 33.56 -37.64 5.99
C LEU A 240 32.78 -38.24 7.17
N THR A 241 32.98 -39.51 7.49
CA THR A 241 32.18 -40.25 8.47
C THR A 241 32.97 -40.70 9.68
N SER A 242 34.30 -40.78 9.55
CA SER A 242 35.17 -41.37 10.55
C SER A 242 36.53 -40.69 10.61
N TRP A 243 37.22 -40.95 11.72
CA TRP A 243 38.57 -40.50 11.97
C TRP A 243 39.40 -41.65 12.54
N GLY A 244 40.70 -41.60 12.30
CA GLY A 244 41.71 -42.43 12.95
C GLY A 244 42.74 -41.54 13.63
N ALA A 245 43.12 -41.88 14.86
CA ALA A 245 44.03 -41.10 15.68
C ALA A 245 45.15 -41.96 16.29
N ASN A 246 46.33 -41.37 16.36
CA ASN A 246 47.48 -41.90 17.07
C ASN A 246 47.66 -41.07 18.34
N VAL A 247 47.86 -41.73 19.48
CA VAL A 247 48.09 -41.05 20.77
C VAL A 247 49.46 -41.42 21.30
N SER A 248 50.18 -40.45 21.87
CA SER A 248 51.50 -40.69 22.45
C SER A 248 51.40 -41.35 23.83
N ALA A 249 51.06 -42.64 23.91
CA ALA A 249 51.04 -43.33 25.20
C ALA A 249 52.46 -43.75 25.62
N ALA A 250 52.77 -43.64 26.92
CA ALA A 250 54.09 -43.97 27.46
C ALA A 250 54.10 -45.20 28.39
N GLY A 251 53.12 -46.12 28.26
CA GLY A 251 53.14 -47.39 28.99
C GLY A 251 52.24 -48.47 28.39
N THR A 252 52.67 -49.72 28.44
CA THR A 252 51.89 -50.88 27.98
C THR A 252 50.74 -51.18 28.95
N GLY A 253 49.49 -51.21 28.46
CA GLY A 253 48.34 -51.75 29.22
C GLY A 253 47.30 -50.76 29.79
N THR A 254 47.52 -49.44 29.76
CA THR A 254 46.56 -48.43 30.28
C THR A 254 45.83 -47.68 29.17
N THR A 255 44.50 -47.73 29.13
CA THR A 255 43.66 -46.94 28.21
C THR A 255 43.38 -45.55 28.80
N TYR A 256 43.71 -44.50 28.05
CA TYR A 256 43.39 -43.11 28.43
C TYR A 256 42.17 -42.60 27.69
N ARG A 257 41.45 -41.64 28.28
CA ARG A 257 40.32 -40.96 27.66
C ARG A 257 40.75 -39.64 27.02
N TYR A 258 40.21 -39.37 25.84
CA TYR A 258 40.47 -38.17 25.07
C TYR A 258 39.15 -37.55 24.63
N ASN A 259 39.08 -36.22 24.63
CA ASN A 259 38.03 -35.48 23.96
C ASN A 259 38.56 -34.99 22.61
N TYR A 260 37.68 -34.88 21.62
CA TYR A 260 38.00 -34.27 20.34
C TYR A 260 36.97 -33.24 19.92
N LEU A 261 37.45 -32.29 19.11
CA LEU A 261 36.66 -31.30 18.40
C LEU A 261 37.08 -31.32 16.94
N VAL A 262 36.14 -31.47 16.03
CA VAL A 262 36.38 -31.50 14.59
C VAL A 262 35.51 -30.46 13.90
N ILE A 263 36.10 -29.73 12.98
CA ILE A 263 35.47 -28.71 12.16
C ILE A 263 35.50 -29.17 10.71
N GLY A 264 34.36 -29.10 10.04
CA GLY A 264 34.23 -29.50 8.64
C GLY A 264 32.93 -28.98 8.04
N ARG A 265 32.66 -29.34 6.80
CA ARG A 265 31.42 -29.05 6.08
C ARG A 265 30.86 -30.34 5.55
#